data_AF-A0A314XZ61-F1
#
_entry.id   AF-A0A314XZ61-F1
#
_cell.length_a   1.000
_cell.length_b   1.000
_cell.length_c   1.000
_cell.angle_alpha   90.00
_cell.angle_beta   90.00
_cell.angle_gamma   90.00
#
_symmetry.space_group_name_H-M   'P 1'
#
loop_
_entity.id
_entity.type
_entity.pdbx_description
1 polymer ?
#
loop_
_entity_poly.entity_id
_entity_poly.type
_entity_poly.pdbx_seq_one_letter_code
_entity_poly.pdbx_strand_id
1 'polypeptide(L)'
;MGGQVSILGTIYSYGIFLLEMFTRKRATDDMFTDGLSIHQFTNAALPDHASDVADPSLLLERDDAEGNDDRHGGDMQERPSTRNRYRHPVQKRRLEKCLVSVMKIGLSCL
;
A
#
# COMPACT_ATOMS: atom_id res chain seq x y z
N MET A 1 32.59 1.03 -5.51
CA MET A 1 32.20 1.03 -4.08
C MET A 1 31.51 -0.28 -3.79
N GLY A 2 32.15 -1.21 -3.09
CA GLY A 2 31.55 -2.47 -2.68
C GLY A 2 31.72 -2.59 -1.17
N GLY A 3 30.71 -2.17 -0.42
CA GLY A 3 30.65 -2.43 1.02
C GLY A 3 30.51 -3.94 1.25
N GLN A 4 31.08 -4.45 2.33
CA GLN A 4 30.87 -5.84 2.74
C GLN A 4 29.36 -6.11 2.86
N VAL A 5 28.90 -7.15 2.18
CA VAL A 5 27.53 -7.64 2.34
C VAL A 5 27.37 -8.11 3.78
N SER A 6 26.43 -7.49 4.51
CA SER A 6 26.11 -7.84 5.88
C SER A 6 24.64 -8.22 5.98
N ILE A 7 24.34 -9.28 6.73
CA ILE A 7 22.97 -9.72 7.00
C ILE A 7 22.16 -8.57 7.61
N LEU A 8 22.76 -7.80 8.53
CA LEU A 8 22.10 -6.67 9.17
C LEU A 8 21.79 -5.55 8.16
N GLY A 9 22.72 -5.27 7.25
CA GLY A 9 22.50 -4.31 6.17
C GLY A 9 21.38 -4.74 5.21
N THR A 10 21.31 -6.04 4.90
CA THR A 10 20.22 -6.61 4.10
C THR A 10 18.87 -6.50 4.81
N ILE A 11 18.80 -6.78 6.11
CA ILE A 11 17.57 -6.65 6.92
C ILE A 11 17.10 -5.19 6.97
N TYR A 12 18.01 -4.26 7.27
CA TYR A 12 17.69 -2.83 7.28
C TYR A 12 17.16 -2.34 5.92
N SER A 13 17.87 -2.68 4.85
CA SER A 13 17.47 -2.30 3.48
C SER A 13 16.13 -2.92 3.08
N TYR A 14 15.86 -4.15 3.53
CA TYR A 14 14.58 -4.80 3.34
C TYR A 14 13.45 -4.08 4.10
N GLY A 15 13.70 -3.63 5.34
CA GLY A 15 12.77 -2.82 6.11
C GLY A 15 12.38 -1.53 5.40
N ILE A 16 13.36 -0.79 4.90
CA ILE A 16 13.12 0.42 4.11
C ILE A 16 12.32 0.09 2.86
N PHE A 17 12.77 -0.90 2.07
CA PHE A 17 12.10 -1.29 0.83
C PHE A 17 10.63 -1.70 1.03
N LEU A 18 10.33 -2.44 2.10
CA LEU A 18 8.95 -2.78 2.47
C LEU A 18 8.13 -1.52 2.72
N LEU A 19 8.62 -0.60 3.55
CA LEU A 19 7.90 0.63 3.84
C LEU A 19 7.73 1.51 2.58
N GLU A 20 8.75 1.60 1.74
CA GLU A 20 8.67 2.34 0.47
C GLU A 20 7.62 1.75 -0.48
N MET A 21 7.55 0.42 -0.58
CA MET A 21 6.58 -0.27 -1.44
C MET A 21 5.14 -0.02 -0.99
N PHE A 22 4.88 -0.08 0.32
CA PHE A 22 3.51 0.01 0.85
C PHE A 22 3.03 1.44 1.04
N THR A 23 3.93 2.42 1.17
CA THR A 23 3.59 3.85 1.28
C THR A 23 3.72 4.60 -0.04
N ARG A 24 4.44 4.03 -1.02
CA ARG A 24 4.89 4.69 -2.25
C ARG A 24 5.69 5.97 -2.00
N LYS A 25 6.37 6.05 -0.85
CA LYS A 25 7.28 7.14 -0.47
C LYS A 25 8.70 6.62 -0.47
N ARG A 26 9.64 7.40 -0.99
CA ARG A 26 11.06 7.06 -0.90
C ARG A 26 11.58 7.47 0.47
N ALA A 27 12.45 6.70 1.09
CA ALA A 27 13.09 7.09 2.35
C ALA A 27 13.94 8.38 2.21
N THR A 28 14.26 8.77 0.97
CA THR A 28 14.95 10.02 0.61
C THR A 28 14.01 11.08 0.03
N ASP A 29 12.69 10.93 0.19
CA ASP A 29 11.71 11.96 -0.20
C ASP A 29 11.92 13.21 0.68
N ASP A 30 11.74 14.40 0.11
CA ASP A 30 12.01 15.68 0.80
C ASP A 30 11.13 15.86 2.05
N MET A 31 10.02 15.13 2.14
CA MET A 31 9.17 15.09 3.34
C MET A 31 9.84 14.44 4.56
N PHE A 32 10.93 13.70 4.39
CA PHE A 32 11.69 13.05 5.46
C PHE A 32 12.97 13.82 5.81
N THR A 33 12.86 15.15 5.83
CA THR A 33 13.88 16.08 6.28
C THR A 33 13.66 16.48 7.74
N ASP A 34 14.59 17.24 8.33
CA ASP A 34 14.46 17.77 9.70
C ASP A 34 14.20 16.73 10.81
N GLY A 35 14.78 15.55 10.65
CA GLY A 35 14.69 14.46 11.63
C GLY A 35 13.45 13.58 11.49
N LEU A 36 12.56 13.88 10.54
CA LEU A 36 11.50 12.98 10.11
C LEU A 36 12.08 11.83 9.28
N SER A 37 11.52 10.64 9.44
CA SER A 37 11.92 9.47 8.65
C SER A 37 10.71 8.63 8.28
N ILE A 38 10.85 7.79 7.24
CA ILE A 38 9.83 6.82 6.87
C ILE A 38 9.44 5.88 8.03
N HIS A 39 10.39 5.59 8.92
CA HIS A 39 10.14 4.86 10.16
C HIS A 39 9.18 5.63 11.08
N GLN A 40 9.48 6.89 11.41
CA GLN A 40 8.62 7.69 12.29
C GLN A 40 7.24 7.94 11.67
N PHE A 41 7.20 8.24 10.38
CA PHE A 41 5.96 8.43 9.61
C PHE A 41 5.05 7.21 9.68
N THR A 42 5.61 6.01 9.45
CA THR A 42 4.84 4.76 9.51
C THR A 42 4.46 4.41 10.95
N ASN A 43 5.40 4.55 11.90
CA ASN A 43 5.16 4.20 13.31
C ASN A 43 4.06 5.08 13.94
N ALA A 44 3.99 6.36 13.59
CA ALA A 44 2.96 7.27 14.08
C ALA A 44 1.54 6.91 13.59
N ALA A 45 1.43 6.20 12.46
CA ALA A 45 0.15 5.81 11.89
C ALA A 45 -0.36 4.45 12.37
N LEU A 46 0.49 3.60 12.96
CA LEU A 46 0.08 2.27 13.35
C LEU A 46 -0.50 2.20 14.77
N PRO A 47 -1.48 1.31 15.02
CA PRO A 47 -2.13 0.43 14.05
C PRO A 47 -3.34 1.08 13.34
N ASP A 48 -3.91 2.14 13.91
CA ASP A 48 -5.27 2.60 13.60
C ASP A 48 -5.38 3.38 12.28
N HIS A 49 -4.28 3.93 11.79
CA HIS A 49 -4.21 4.79 10.61
C HIS A 49 -3.35 4.18 9.49
N ALA A 50 -3.19 2.85 9.46
CA ALA A 50 -2.38 2.16 8.45
C ALA A 50 -2.83 2.43 7.01
N SER A 51 -4.12 2.65 6.77
CA SER A 51 -4.66 3.03 5.46
C SER A 51 -4.26 4.42 5.02
N ASP A 52 -3.98 5.32 5.96
CA ASP A 52 -3.80 6.74 5.70
C ASP A 52 -2.39 7.03 5.17
N VAL A 53 -1.44 6.16 5.52
CA VAL A 53 -0.04 6.19 5.04
C VAL A 53 0.23 5.21 3.90
N ALA A 54 -0.72 4.32 3.60
CA ALA A 54 -0.59 3.35 2.51
C ALA A 54 -0.76 4.01 1.13
N ASP A 55 -0.12 3.43 0.10
CA ASP A 55 -0.34 3.82 -1.29
C ASP A 55 -1.83 3.66 -1.64
N PRO A 56 -2.52 4.76 -2.05
CA PRO A 56 -3.93 4.71 -2.42
C PRO A 56 -4.25 3.69 -3.52
N SER A 57 -3.29 3.36 -4.39
CA SER A 57 -3.46 2.34 -5.42
C SER A 57 -3.62 0.92 -4.86
N LEU A 58 -3.12 0.65 -3.65
CA LEU A 58 -3.36 -0.60 -2.92
C LEU A 58 -4.79 -0.68 -2.36
N LEU A 59 -5.48 0.46 -2.25
CA LEU A 59 -6.85 0.55 -1.77
C LEU A 59 -7.88 0.48 -2.90
N LEU A 60 -7.47 0.67 -4.15
CA LEU A 60 -8.34 0.62 -5.32
C LEU A 60 -8.79 -0.82 -5.61
N GLU A 61 -10.08 -1.02 -5.87
CA GLU A 61 -10.54 -2.28 -6.44
C GLU A 61 -10.13 -2.32 -7.92
N ARG A 62 -9.36 -3.33 -8.31
CA ARG A 62 -9.23 -3.65 -9.72
C ARG A 62 -10.57 -4.24 -10.13
N ASP A 63 -11.20 -3.60 -11.09
CA ASP A 63 -12.32 -4.21 -11.79
C ASP A 63 -11.74 -5.39 -12.57
N ASP A 64 -11.62 -6.54 -11.92
CA ASP A 64 -11.43 -7.81 -12.60
C ASP A 64 -12.72 -8.03 -13.38
N ALA A 65 -12.77 -7.46 -14.58
CA ALA A 65 -13.70 -7.84 -15.60
C ALA A 65 -13.33 -9.26 -16.00
N GLU A 66 -13.80 -10.24 -15.22
CA GLU A 66 -13.96 -11.59 -15.70
C GLU A 66 -14.84 -11.49 -16.96
N GLY A 67 -14.17 -11.57 -18.11
CA GLY A 67 -14.82 -11.68 -19.40
C GLY A 67 -15.59 -12.99 -19.44
N ASN A 68 -16.89 -12.91 -19.16
CA ASN A 68 -17.83 -13.94 -19.55
C ASN A 68 -19.12 -13.26 -19.99
N ASP A 69 -19.09 -12.67 -21.19
CA ASP A 69 -20.30 -12.23 -21.88
C ASP A 69 -20.59 -13.17 -23.05
N ASP A 70 -21.17 -14.32 -22.72
CA ASP A 70 -22.08 -14.97 -23.64
C ASP A 70 -23.46 -14.31 -23.49
N ARG A 71 -23.79 -13.44 -24.46
CA ARG A 71 -25.13 -13.19 -25.06
C ARG A 71 -25.78 -11.80 -24.82
N HIS A 72 -26.01 -11.17 -25.98
CA HIS A 72 -27.17 -10.34 -26.40
C HIS A 72 -27.20 -8.84 -26.04
N GLY A 73 -26.65 -8.03 -26.95
CA GLY A 73 -27.45 -7.12 -27.79
C GLY A 73 -28.25 -6.00 -27.14
N GLY A 74 -27.72 -4.77 -27.26
CA GLY A 74 -28.48 -3.52 -27.48
C GLY A 74 -29.04 -2.81 -26.25
N ASP A 75 -28.41 -1.71 -25.83
CA ASP A 75 -28.89 -0.32 -26.06
C ASP A 75 -27.90 0.65 -25.40
N MET A 76 -27.66 1.78 -26.07
CA MET A 76 -26.66 2.78 -25.71
C MET A 76 -27.30 3.79 -24.77
N GLN A 77 -26.96 3.74 -23.47
CA GLN A 77 -27.25 4.85 -22.57
C GLN A 77 -26.00 5.23 -21.79
N GLU A 78 -25.32 6.27 -22.29
CA GLU A 78 -24.33 7.01 -21.54
C GLU A 78 -24.95 7.50 -20.21
N ARG A 79 -24.35 7.05 -19.11
CA ARG A 79 -24.54 7.61 -17.77
C ARG A 79 -23.15 7.76 -17.16
N PRO A 80 -22.72 8.94 -16.71
CA PRO A 80 -21.46 9.09 -15.99
C PRO A 80 -21.65 8.51 -14.59
N SER A 81 -21.59 7.19 -14.48
CA SER A 81 -21.77 6.49 -13.23
C SER A 81 -20.41 6.43 -12.53
N THR A 82 -20.19 7.35 -11.60
CA THR A 82 -19.19 7.27 -10.53
C THR A 82 -19.43 5.97 -9.76
N ARG A 83 -18.95 4.84 -10.30
CA ARG A 83 -19.12 3.52 -9.72
C ARG A 83 -18.10 3.37 -8.59
N ASN A 84 -18.39 4.03 -7.46
CA ASN A 84 -17.85 3.67 -6.17
C ASN A 84 -18.35 2.25 -5.85
N ARG A 85 -17.63 1.25 -6.36
CA ARG A 85 -17.87 -0.15 -6.05
C ARG A 85 -17.52 -0.33 -4.58
N TYR A 86 -18.54 -0.64 -3.79
CA TYR A 86 -18.40 -0.92 -2.37
C TYR A 86 -17.42 -2.07 -2.20
N ARG A 87 -16.21 -1.73 -1.76
CA ARG A 87 -15.29 -2.72 -1.23
C ARG A 87 -16.04 -3.58 -0.24
N HIS A 88 -16.17 -4.87 -0.54
CA HIS A 88 -16.93 -5.77 0.32
C HIS A 88 -16.37 -5.61 1.75
N PRO A 89 -17.21 -5.33 2.78
CA PRO A 89 -16.72 -4.91 4.10
C PRO A 89 -15.69 -5.86 4.71
N VAL A 90 -15.78 -7.15 4.35
CA VAL A 90 -14.82 -8.19 4.75
C VAL A 90 -13.45 -8.01 4.08
N GLN A 91 -13.38 -7.67 2.79
CA GLN A 91 -12.11 -7.47 2.08
C GLN A 91 -11.38 -6.21 2.57
N LYS A 92 -12.11 -5.13 2.85
CA LYS A 92 -11.53 -3.90 3.43
C LYS A 92 -10.82 -4.19 4.75
N ARG A 93 -11.50 -4.87 5.69
CA ARG A 93 -10.92 -5.25 6.99
C ARG A 93 -9.73 -6.21 6.84
N ARG A 94 -9.75 -7.11 5.86
CA ARG A 94 -8.62 -8.01 5.60
C ARG A 94 -7.41 -7.26 5.08
N LEU A 95 -7.60 -6.28 4.18
CA LEU A 95 -6.48 -5.46 3.71
C LEU A 95 -5.90 -4.63 4.85
N GLU A 96 -6.74 -3.97 5.65
CA GLU A 96 -6.28 -3.13 6.76
C GLU A 96 -5.39 -3.94 7.73
N LYS A 97 -5.82 -5.15 8.10
CA LYS A 97 -5.00 -6.08 8.89
C LYS A 97 -3.68 -6.46 8.20
N CYS A 98 -3.71 -6.63 6.88
CA CYS A 98 -2.51 -6.92 6.08
C CYS A 98 -1.52 -5.76 6.12
N LEU A 99 -2.01 -4.51 5.91
CA LEU A 99 -1.20 -3.30 5.97
C LEU A 99 -0.55 -3.13 7.34
N VAL A 100 -1.33 -3.27 8.42
CA VAL A 100 -0.78 -3.22 9.79
C VAL A 100 0.30 -4.28 9.98
N SER A 101 0.08 -5.50 9.49
CA SER A 101 1.04 -6.60 9.65
C SER A 101 2.34 -6.33 8.89
N VAL A 102 2.27 -5.94 7.62
CA VAL A 102 3.46 -5.73 6.79
C VAL A 102 4.25 -4.49 7.21
N MET A 103 3.57 -3.43 7.63
CA MET A 103 4.24 -2.23 8.13
C MET A 103 4.93 -2.49 9.47
N LYS A 104 4.34 -3.31 10.37
CA LYS A 104 5.02 -3.77 11.59
C LYS A 104 6.27 -4.58 11.30
N ILE A 105 6.23 -5.45 10.28
CA ILE A 105 7.40 -6.21 9.83
C ILE A 105 8.49 -5.24 9.34
N GLY A 106 8.12 -4.29 8.46
CA GLY A 106 9.04 -3.28 7.96
C GLY A 106 9.70 -2.46 9.07
N LEU A 107 8.92 -2.00 10.06
CA LEU A 107 9.43 -1.27 11.22
C LEU A 107 10.36 -2.10 12.10
N SER A 108 10.06 -3.39 12.29
CA SER A 108 10.90 -4.28 13.12
C SER A 108 12.28 -4.57 12.50
N CYS A 109 12.45 -4.26 11.21
CA CYS A 109 13.72 -4.43 10.49
C CYS A 109 14.62 -3.18 10.54
N LEU A 110 14.13 -2.04 11.04
CA LEU A 110 14.83 -0.74 11.09
C LEU A 110 15.38 -0.45 12.49
#